data_AF-A0A353DIS1-F1
#
_entry.id   AF-A0A353DIS1-F1
#
_cell.length_a   1.000
_cell.length_b   1.000
_cell.length_c   1.000
_cell.angle_alpha   90.00
_cell.angle_beta   90.00
_cell.angle_gamma   90.00
#
_symmetry.space_group_name_H-M   'P 1'
#
loop_
_entity.id
_entity.type
_entity.pdbx_description
1 polymer ?
#
loop_
_entity_poly.entity_id
_entity_poly.type
_entity_poly.pdbx_seq_one_letter_code
_entity_poly.pdbx_strand_id
1 'polypeptide(L)'
;GDDGLEESGESHLVREGCEIVSSTKKPGFVRICATLWRGNEPVKGPDGKNIFFDGGACVAPGTLRGLPEPEDFDEFWAEQRKVLAAVPLKVLEMKEVPGDDKVVVYDMKIACAGGIPVSGYLVMPIDATEKSLTAEVAFQGYGVKSARKNIDSGRDKIFFVINAHGIENGQPAEYYQKLAKGKYRAYGFSDEKNSKRQTSFFRWMYLRELRALEYVKSLPAWNGKDLGATGGSQGGMQSLAAAGLDTDVTYCYARSPWGCNFGGREQGRIVGNWDVKNTPALGYFDPINFVKRANPSCKLHLVTNLGDYVCPPSGVWVAFNNFAGPKSMTVKQGCTHDYEMPNFPSMVIEK
;
A
#
# COMPACT_ATOMS: atom_id res chain seq x y z
N GLY A 1 17.48 -14.00 10.89
CA GLY A 1 17.71 -13.68 9.49
C GLY A 1 16.69 -14.37 8.62
N ASP A 2 16.51 -13.94 7.38
CA ASP A 2 15.74 -14.67 6.36
C ASP A 2 16.29 -16.09 6.16
N ASP A 3 17.53 -16.38 6.55
CA ASP A 3 18.11 -17.73 6.57
C ASP A 3 17.67 -18.59 7.78
N GLY A 4 16.78 -18.08 8.62
CA GLY A 4 16.27 -18.78 9.81
C GLY A 4 17.17 -18.70 11.03
N LEU A 5 18.31 -18.01 10.96
CA LEU A 5 19.19 -17.82 12.12
C LEU A 5 18.55 -16.83 13.11
N GLU A 6 18.46 -17.19 14.38
CA GLU A 6 18.02 -16.32 15.47
C GLU A 6 19.08 -16.32 16.56
N GLU A 7 19.46 -15.13 17.00
CA GLU A 7 20.43 -14.90 18.07
C GLU A 7 19.86 -13.85 19.02
N SER A 8 20.12 -14.02 20.32
CA SER A 8 19.72 -13.07 21.36
C SER A 8 20.83 -12.94 22.39
N GLY A 9 20.85 -11.79 23.07
CA GLY A 9 21.86 -11.49 24.07
C GLY A 9 21.55 -10.19 24.79
N GLU A 10 22.37 -9.91 25.80
CA GLU A 10 22.30 -8.69 26.60
C GLU A 10 23.60 -7.90 26.43
N SER A 11 23.48 -6.58 26.45
CA SER A 11 24.61 -5.68 26.44
C SER A 11 24.35 -4.51 27.38
N HIS A 12 25.39 -4.06 28.07
CA HIS A 12 25.31 -2.89 28.92
C HIS A 12 25.35 -1.63 28.04
N LEU A 13 24.37 -0.74 28.23
CA LEU A 13 24.33 0.52 27.50
C LEU A 13 25.54 1.39 27.89
N VAL A 14 26.50 1.51 26.98
CA VAL A 14 27.62 2.45 27.06
C VAL A 14 27.36 3.62 26.10
N ARG A 15 28.09 4.73 26.28
CA ARG A 15 27.87 5.97 25.53
C ARG A 15 28.09 5.78 24.02
N GLU A 16 28.99 4.88 23.67
CA GLU A 16 29.39 4.51 22.32
C GLU A 16 28.34 3.61 21.63
N GLY A 17 27.36 3.11 22.37
CA GLY A 17 26.34 2.17 21.88
C GLY A 17 26.75 0.70 22.03
N CYS A 18 25.96 -0.19 21.44
CA CYS A 18 26.25 -1.61 21.34
C CYS A 18 26.46 -1.98 19.87
N GLU A 19 27.48 -2.77 19.57
CA GLU A 19 27.66 -3.36 18.26
C GLU A 19 26.92 -4.71 18.20
N ILE A 20 26.12 -4.92 17.15
CA ILE A 20 25.47 -6.19 16.85
C ILE A 20 26.01 -6.65 15.50
N VAL A 21 26.81 -7.72 15.51
CA VAL A 21 27.35 -8.33 14.30
C VAL A 21 26.52 -9.55 13.97
N SER A 22 26.03 -9.64 12.73
CA SER A 22 25.28 -10.79 12.25
C SER A 22 25.60 -11.04 10.77
N SER A 23 25.30 -12.24 10.28
CA SER A 23 25.46 -12.63 8.89
C SER A 23 24.25 -13.45 8.43
N THR A 24 24.05 -13.54 7.11
CA THR A 24 23.03 -14.41 6.52
C THR A 24 23.65 -15.32 5.48
N LYS A 25 23.25 -16.59 5.47
CA LYS A 25 23.72 -17.59 4.49
C LYS A 25 23.10 -17.43 3.10
N LYS A 26 22.08 -16.59 2.94
CA LYS A 26 21.41 -16.33 1.66
C LYS A 26 21.02 -14.85 1.50
N PRO A 27 20.79 -14.35 0.28
CA PRO A 27 20.27 -13.00 0.05
C PRO A 27 18.97 -12.77 0.82
N GLY A 28 18.85 -11.65 1.53
CA GLY A 28 17.71 -11.38 2.40
C GLY A 28 17.99 -10.33 3.46
N PHE A 29 17.15 -10.33 4.50
CA PHE A 29 17.20 -9.38 5.61
C PHE A 29 17.51 -10.06 6.95
N VAL A 30 18.17 -9.32 7.82
CA VAL A 30 18.30 -9.61 9.24
C VAL A 30 17.52 -8.53 9.98
N ARG A 31 16.50 -8.92 10.76
CA ARG A 31 15.79 -8.04 11.69
C ARG A 31 16.62 -7.89 12.95
N ILE A 32 16.72 -6.66 13.45
CA ILE A 32 17.41 -6.34 14.70
C ILE A 32 16.38 -5.69 15.62
N CYS A 33 16.13 -6.32 16.76
CA CYS A 33 15.24 -5.82 17.81
C CYS A 33 16.06 -5.62 19.09
N ALA A 34 15.92 -4.46 19.73
CA ALA A 34 16.50 -4.21 21.06
C ALA A 34 15.49 -3.47 21.93
N THR A 35 15.45 -3.81 23.22
CA THR A 35 14.65 -3.09 24.23
C THR A 35 15.60 -2.64 25.33
N LEU A 36 15.46 -1.40 25.80
CA LEU A 36 16.27 -0.92 26.90
C LEU A 36 15.67 -1.39 28.23
N TRP A 37 16.49 -2.01 29.08
CA TRP A 37 16.09 -2.53 30.40
C TRP A 37 16.83 -1.80 31.52
N ARG A 38 16.17 -1.66 32.67
CA ARG A 38 16.76 -1.24 33.95
C ARG A 38 16.42 -2.29 35.00
N GLY A 39 17.38 -3.16 35.31
CA GLY A 39 17.09 -4.38 36.06
C GLY A 39 16.11 -5.25 35.26
N ASN A 40 15.04 -5.70 35.90
CA ASN A 40 14.04 -6.58 35.28
C ASN A 40 12.84 -5.84 34.67
N GLU A 41 12.93 -4.51 34.50
CA GLU A 41 11.85 -3.69 33.96
C GLU A 41 12.30 -2.95 32.69
N PRO A 42 11.47 -2.91 31.62
CA PRO A 42 11.77 -2.11 30.44
C PRO A 42 11.71 -0.62 30.77
N VAL A 43 12.70 0.12 30.28
CA VAL A 43 12.75 1.58 30.44
C VAL A 43 11.67 2.21 29.57
N LYS A 44 10.91 3.14 30.14
CA LYS A 44 9.87 3.88 29.43
C LYS A 44 10.35 5.27 29.03
N GLY A 45 9.98 5.70 27.83
CA GLY A 45 10.16 7.06 27.35
C GLY A 45 9.14 8.03 27.95
N PRO A 46 9.24 9.33 27.60
CA PRO A 46 8.31 10.36 28.08
C PRO A 46 6.85 10.12 27.70
N ASP A 47 6.60 9.35 26.63
CA ASP A 47 5.27 8.95 26.17
C ASP A 47 4.71 7.71 26.88
N GLY A 48 5.44 7.17 27.87
CA GLY A 48 5.08 5.99 28.63
C GLY A 48 5.27 4.67 27.88
N LYS A 49 5.78 4.68 26.64
CA LYS A 49 6.11 3.47 25.88
C LYS A 49 7.51 2.99 26.21
N ASN A 50 7.76 1.70 26.02
CA ASN A 50 9.10 1.16 26.17
C ASN A 50 10.05 1.83 25.19
N ILE A 51 11.29 2.09 25.60
CA ILE A 51 12.36 2.51 24.71
C ILE A 51 12.87 1.26 23.99
N PHE A 52 12.74 1.24 22.67
CA PHE A 52 13.13 0.11 21.84
C PHE A 52 13.74 0.59 20.52
N PHE A 53 14.41 -0.35 19.84
CA PHE A 53 14.84 -0.24 18.46
C PHE A 53 14.31 -1.45 17.69
N ASP A 54 13.76 -1.20 16.51
CA ASP A 54 13.41 -2.23 15.54
C ASP A 54 13.87 -1.76 14.18
N GLY A 55 14.71 -2.57 13.55
CA GLY A 55 15.39 -2.23 12.32
C GLY A 55 15.96 -3.48 11.68
N GLY A 56 17.01 -3.29 10.90
CA GLY A 56 17.63 -4.42 10.23
C GLY A 56 18.67 -4.03 9.20
N ALA A 57 19.30 -5.05 8.65
CA ALA A 57 20.28 -4.97 7.58
C ALA A 57 19.93 -5.97 6.47
N CYS A 58 20.54 -5.83 5.30
CA CYS A 58 20.29 -6.72 4.18
C CYS A 58 21.57 -7.17 3.48
N VAL A 59 21.50 -8.32 2.82
CA VAL A 59 22.56 -8.87 1.97
C VAL A 59 21.97 -9.15 0.59
N ALA A 60 22.62 -8.61 -0.44
CA ALA A 60 22.24 -8.75 -1.85
C ALA A 60 20.72 -8.52 -2.13
N PRO A 61 20.11 -7.43 -1.63
CA PRO A 61 18.66 -7.25 -1.72
C PRO A 61 18.17 -7.08 -3.18
N GLY A 62 19.06 -6.73 -4.13
CA GLY A 62 18.76 -6.64 -5.57
C GLY A 62 18.53 -8.01 -6.26
N THR A 63 18.92 -9.12 -5.62
CA THR A 63 18.71 -10.46 -6.17
C THR A 63 17.43 -11.12 -5.65
N LEU A 64 16.69 -10.44 -4.76
CA LEU A 64 15.44 -10.97 -4.22
C LEU A 64 14.39 -11.12 -5.32
N ARG A 65 13.67 -12.25 -5.26
CA ARG A 65 12.58 -12.63 -6.16
C ARG A 65 11.44 -13.18 -5.33
N GLY A 66 10.20 -12.89 -5.73
CA GLY A 66 9.01 -13.54 -5.17
C GLY A 66 8.79 -14.92 -5.80
N LEU A 67 7.65 -15.54 -5.46
CA LEU A 67 7.22 -16.75 -6.15
C LEU A 67 6.92 -16.47 -7.64
N PRO A 68 6.95 -17.50 -8.51
CA PRO A 68 6.45 -17.37 -9.87
C PRO A 68 5.02 -16.83 -9.89
N GLU A 69 4.73 -15.93 -10.84
CA GLU A 69 3.36 -15.46 -11.03
C GLU A 69 2.51 -16.53 -11.74
N PRO A 70 1.18 -16.48 -11.61
CA PRO A 70 0.30 -17.37 -12.37
C PRO A 70 0.51 -17.23 -13.88
N GLU A 71 0.56 -18.36 -14.60
CA GLU A 71 0.83 -18.38 -16.05
C GLU A 71 -0.21 -17.60 -16.86
N ASP A 72 -1.47 -17.61 -16.42
CA ASP A 72 -2.62 -16.92 -17.02
C ASP A 72 -2.93 -15.56 -16.32
N PHE A 73 -1.95 -14.93 -15.65
CA PHE A 73 -2.16 -13.66 -14.95
C PHE A 73 -2.74 -12.57 -15.85
N ASP A 74 -2.16 -12.39 -17.05
CA ASP A 74 -2.61 -11.40 -18.02
C ASP A 74 -4.00 -11.68 -18.56
N GLU A 75 -4.29 -12.94 -18.89
CA GLU A 75 -5.59 -13.37 -19.36
C GLU A 75 -6.66 -13.08 -18.30
N PHE A 76 -6.40 -13.47 -17.05
CA PHE A 76 -7.31 -13.20 -15.94
C PHE A 76 -7.63 -11.71 -15.78
N TRP A 77 -6.63 -10.83 -15.82
CA TRP A 77 -6.86 -9.38 -15.67
C TRP A 77 -7.48 -8.75 -16.92
N ALA A 78 -7.21 -9.26 -18.11
CA ALA A 78 -7.92 -8.87 -19.32
C ALA A 78 -9.42 -9.21 -19.23
N GLU A 79 -9.78 -10.37 -18.68
CA GLU A 79 -11.17 -10.71 -18.37
C GLU A 79 -11.79 -9.77 -17.33
N GLN A 80 -11.05 -9.41 -16.28
CA GLN A 80 -11.57 -8.51 -15.25
C GLN A 80 -11.87 -7.11 -15.82
N ARG A 81 -11.07 -6.62 -16.77
CA ARG A 81 -11.38 -5.38 -17.48
C ARG A 81 -12.67 -5.47 -18.28
N LYS A 82 -12.94 -6.61 -18.94
CA LYS A 82 -14.21 -6.84 -19.65
C LYS A 82 -15.40 -6.82 -18.67
N VAL A 83 -15.24 -7.45 -17.50
CA VAL A 83 -16.24 -7.40 -16.42
C VAL A 83 -16.51 -5.96 -15.97
N LEU A 84 -15.47 -5.13 -15.85
CA LEU A 84 -15.64 -3.72 -15.51
C LEU A 84 -16.30 -2.91 -16.63
N ALA A 85 -15.84 -3.08 -17.88
CA ALA A 85 -16.34 -2.38 -19.05
C ALA A 85 -17.82 -2.66 -19.36
N ALA A 86 -18.33 -3.83 -18.95
CA ALA A 86 -19.75 -4.17 -19.05
C ALA A 86 -20.65 -3.27 -18.17
N VAL A 87 -20.09 -2.57 -17.20
CA VAL A 87 -20.80 -1.57 -16.37
C VAL A 87 -20.44 -0.18 -16.88
N PRO A 88 -21.39 0.60 -17.46
CA PRO A 88 -21.10 1.94 -17.94
C PRO A 88 -20.48 2.83 -16.86
N LEU A 89 -19.53 3.69 -17.25
CA LEU A 89 -19.02 4.75 -16.37
C LEU A 89 -20.14 5.75 -16.09
N LYS A 90 -20.74 5.65 -14.89
CA LYS A 90 -21.85 6.49 -14.47
C LYS A 90 -21.65 6.96 -13.03
N VAL A 91 -21.72 8.26 -12.83
CA VAL A 91 -21.87 8.85 -11.49
C VAL A 91 -23.26 8.51 -10.98
N LEU A 92 -23.33 7.80 -9.86
CA LEU A 92 -24.56 7.42 -9.18
C LEU A 92 -24.99 8.52 -8.20
N GLU A 93 -24.03 9.06 -7.45
CA GLU A 93 -24.24 10.16 -6.51
C GLU A 93 -23.01 11.08 -6.55
N MET A 94 -23.26 12.39 -6.49
CA MET A 94 -22.24 13.42 -6.38
C MET A 94 -22.81 14.50 -5.46
N LYS A 95 -22.33 14.54 -4.22
CA LYS A 95 -22.79 15.48 -3.21
C LYS A 95 -21.66 16.41 -2.82
N GLU A 96 -21.84 17.71 -3.03
CA GLU A 96 -20.92 18.69 -2.50
C GLU A 96 -20.95 18.66 -0.96
N VAL A 97 -19.78 18.63 -0.35
CA VAL A 97 -19.59 18.65 1.10
C VAL A 97 -18.60 19.76 1.46
N PRO A 98 -18.52 20.20 2.73
CA PRO A 98 -17.67 21.33 3.08
C PRO A 98 -16.21 21.16 2.62
N GLY A 99 -15.79 22.09 1.77
CA GLY A 99 -14.42 22.41 1.36
C GLY A 99 -13.98 23.75 1.95
N ASP A 100 -13.33 24.60 1.16
CA ASP A 100 -12.95 25.97 1.55
C ASP A 100 -12.89 26.91 0.33
N ASP A 101 -12.25 28.08 0.47
CA ASP A 101 -12.17 29.13 -0.56
C ASP A 101 -11.30 28.78 -1.77
N LYS A 102 -10.54 27.67 -1.74
CA LYS A 102 -9.64 27.27 -2.84
C LYS A 102 -10.04 25.97 -3.51
N VAL A 103 -10.76 25.08 -2.83
CA VAL A 103 -11.13 23.76 -3.38
C VAL A 103 -12.58 23.40 -3.16
N VAL A 104 -13.14 22.68 -4.12
CA VAL A 104 -14.42 21.99 -3.99
C VAL A 104 -14.20 20.54 -3.57
N VAL A 105 -15.13 20.01 -2.75
CA VAL A 105 -15.10 18.62 -2.29
C VAL A 105 -16.43 17.94 -2.59
N TYR A 106 -16.38 16.81 -3.28
CA TYR A 106 -17.55 15.99 -3.57
C TYR A 106 -17.44 14.61 -2.92
N ASP A 107 -18.48 14.19 -2.20
CA ASP A 107 -18.72 12.77 -1.87
C ASP A 107 -19.28 12.09 -3.12
N MET A 108 -18.53 11.14 -3.65
CA MET A 108 -18.79 10.50 -4.93
C MET A 108 -19.23 9.06 -4.72
N LYS A 109 -20.23 8.62 -5.51
CA LYS A 109 -20.46 7.21 -5.82
C LYS A 109 -20.46 7.03 -7.34
N ILE A 110 -19.63 6.12 -7.83
CA ILE A 110 -19.51 5.80 -9.25
C ILE A 110 -19.85 4.32 -9.43
N ALA A 111 -20.68 3.99 -10.42
CA ALA A 111 -21.04 2.62 -10.74
C ALA A 111 -19.77 1.78 -10.96
N CYS A 112 -19.76 0.53 -10.50
CA CYS A 112 -18.63 -0.38 -10.64
C CYS A 112 -19.12 -1.83 -10.70
N ALA A 113 -18.28 -2.72 -11.25
CA ALA A 113 -18.55 -4.15 -11.28
C ALA A 113 -18.73 -4.74 -9.87
N GLY A 114 -19.58 -5.77 -9.76
CA GLY A 114 -19.86 -6.47 -8.50
C GLY A 114 -20.96 -5.82 -7.65
N GLY A 115 -21.69 -4.83 -8.18
CA GLY A 115 -22.85 -4.21 -7.51
C GLY A 115 -22.50 -3.30 -6.33
N ILE A 116 -21.21 -3.09 -6.07
CA ILE A 116 -20.69 -2.19 -5.05
C ILE A 116 -19.98 -1.05 -5.78
N PRO A 117 -20.36 0.22 -5.56
CA PRO A 117 -19.78 1.35 -6.28
C PRO A 117 -18.33 1.61 -5.85
N VAL A 118 -17.62 2.42 -6.63
CA VAL A 118 -16.54 3.23 -6.06
C VAL A 118 -17.20 4.30 -5.21
N SER A 119 -16.83 4.39 -3.93
CA SER A 119 -17.17 5.54 -3.08
C SER A 119 -15.91 6.27 -2.66
N GLY A 120 -15.96 7.59 -2.52
CA GLY A 120 -14.77 8.37 -2.19
C GLY A 120 -15.00 9.86 -2.14
N TYR A 121 -13.98 10.62 -1.75
CA TYR A 121 -14.00 12.08 -1.82
C TYR A 121 -13.11 12.58 -2.96
N LEU A 122 -13.71 13.31 -3.91
CA LEU A 122 -13.01 14.05 -4.95
C LEU A 122 -12.76 15.47 -4.45
N VAL A 123 -11.52 15.93 -4.53
CA VAL A 123 -11.10 17.31 -4.24
C VAL A 123 -10.41 17.89 -5.46
N MET A 124 -10.75 19.11 -5.82
CA MET A 124 -10.08 19.84 -6.90
C MET A 124 -10.20 21.36 -6.70
N PRO A 125 -9.31 22.17 -7.31
CA PRO A 125 -9.41 23.63 -7.28
C PRO A 125 -10.74 24.13 -7.85
N ILE A 126 -11.29 25.20 -7.26
CA ILE A 126 -12.55 25.82 -7.70
C ILE A 126 -12.40 26.48 -9.08
N ASP A 127 -11.20 26.94 -9.41
CA ASP A 127 -10.85 27.64 -10.65
C ASP A 127 -10.28 26.71 -11.74
N ALA A 128 -10.45 25.40 -11.61
CA ALA A 128 -10.01 24.42 -12.59
C ALA A 128 -10.63 24.69 -13.97
N THR A 129 -9.80 24.85 -14.99
CA THR A 129 -10.23 24.98 -16.39
C THR A 129 -9.99 23.68 -17.15
N GLU A 130 -10.42 23.62 -18.41
CA GLU A 130 -10.17 22.45 -19.26
C GLU A 130 -8.66 22.14 -19.32
N LYS A 131 -8.31 20.87 -19.07
CA LYS A 131 -6.95 20.32 -19.13
C LYS A 131 -5.89 21.06 -18.29
N SER A 132 -6.28 21.76 -17.23
CA SER A 132 -5.34 22.53 -16.40
C SER A 132 -4.68 21.72 -15.29
N LEU A 133 -5.19 20.54 -14.94
CA LEU A 133 -4.78 19.80 -13.75
C LEU A 133 -4.16 18.44 -14.05
N THR A 134 -3.17 18.08 -13.24
CA THR A 134 -2.80 16.66 -13.07
C THR A 134 -3.90 15.93 -12.28
N ALA A 135 -3.91 14.60 -12.30
CA ALA A 135 -4.82 13.80 -11.47
C ALA A 135 -4.05 12.80 -10.60
N GLU A 136 -4.55 12.52 -9.41
CA GLU A 136 -3.99 11.52 -8.50
C GLU A 136 -5.11 10.79 -7.75
N VAL A 137 -5.09 9.46 -7.82
CA VAL A 137 -6.00 8.59 -7.06
C VAL A 137 -5.27 8.06 -5.85
N ALA A 138 -5.88 8.25 -4.68
CA ALA A 138 -5.31 7.90 -3.39
C ALA A 138 -6.06 6.77 -2.71
N PHE A 139 -5.31 5.85 -2.12
CA PHE A 139 -5.81 4.61 -1.55
C PHE A 139 -5.53 4.52 -0.05
N GLN A 140 -6.51 4.00 0.70
CA GLN A 140 -6.43 3.94 2.14
C GLN A 140 -5.73 2.68 2.65
N GLY A 141 -4.95 2.83 3.72
CA GLY A 141 -4.45 1.71 4.52
C GLY A 141 -5.57 0.94 5.20
N TYR A 142 -5.24 -0.27 5.68
CA TYR A 142 -6.21 -1.23 6.19
C TYR A 142 -7.14 -0.65 7.26
N GLY A 143 -8.41 -1.01 7.16
CA GLY A 143 -9.48 -0.58 8.04
C GLY A 143 -10.82 -0.47 7.32
N VAL A 144 -11.87 -0.44 8.13
CA VAL A 144 -13.23 -0.14 7.69
C VAL A 144 -13.55 1.24 8.26
N LYS A 145 -13.49 2.26 7.42
CA LYS A 145 -13.60 3.68 7.79
C LYS A 145 -14.03 4.50 6.58
N SER A 146 -14.45 5.73 6.83
CA SER A 146 -14.73 6.71 5.77
C SER A 146 -13.48 6.94 4.91
N ALA A 147 -13.66 7.23 3.63
CA ALA A 147 -12.64 7.94 2.87
C ALA A 147 -12.29 9.27 3.54
N ARG A 148 -11.05 9.70 3.38
CA ARG A 148 -10.57 10.99 3.89
C ARG A 148 -10.76 12.04 2.79
N LYS A 149 -11.17 13.24 3.17
CA LYS A 149 -11.29 14.35 2.21
C LYS A 149 -9.91 14.78 1.67
N ASN A 150 -8.89 14.87 2.53
CA ASN A 150 -7.55 15.33 2.17
C ASN A 150 -7.57 16.64 1.35
N ILE A 151 -8.23 17.67 1.89
CA ILE A 151 -8.45 18.98 1.23
C ILE A 151 -7.14 19.55 0.65
N ASP A 152 -6.05 19.50 1.41
CA ASP A 152 -4.77 20.07 0.98
C ASP A 152 -4.11 19.32 -0.19
N SER A 153 -4.46 18.06 -0.42
CA SER A 153 -3.91 17.27 -1.53
C SER A 153 -4.54 17.62 -2.89
N GLY A 154 -5.68 18.30 -2.91
CA GLY A 154 -6.38 18.73 -4.13
C GLY A 154 -6.23 20.21 -4.46
N ARG A 155 -5.22 20.89 -3.90
CA ARG A 155 -4.98 22.34 -4.11
C ARG A 155 -4.45 22.68 -5.49
N ASP A 156 -3.80 21.74 -6.16
CA ASP A 156 -3.07 21.91 -7.41
C ASP A 156 -3.37 20.81 -8.44
N LYS A 157 -4.29 19.89 -8.10
CA LYS A 157 -4.61 18.71 -8.90
C LYS A 157 -6.02 18.19 -8.61
N ILE A 158 -6.51 17.32 -9.49
CA ILE A 158 -7.65 16.46 -9.19
C ILE A 158 -7.17 15.37 -8.23
N PHE A 159 -7.68 15.34 -7.01
CA PHE A 159 -7.32 14.36 -6.00
C PHE A 159 -8.52 13.52 -5.59
N PHE A 160 -8.47 12.21 -5.83
CA PHE A 160 -9.60 11.32 -5.53
C PHE A 160 -9.22 10.23 -4.52
N VAL A 161 -9.69 10.35 -3.28
CA VAL A 161 -9.47 9.34 -2.24
C VAL A 161 -10.63 8.35 -2.24
N ILE A 162 -10.38 7.09 -2.59
CA ILE A 162 -11.44 6.09 -2.64
C ILE A 162 -11.49 5.20 -1.39
N ASN A 163 -12.68 4.67 -1.12
CA ASN A 163 -12.93 3.66 -0.11
C ASN A 163 -12.68 2.26 -0.67
N ALA A 164 -11.79 1.51 -0.03
CA ALA A 164 -11.46 0.14 -0.46
C ALA A 164 -12.69 -0.79 -0.52
N HIS A 165 -13.76 -0.49 0.22
CA HIS A 165 -14.95 -1.32 0.34
C HIS A 165 -16.15 -0.85 -0.48
N GLY A 166 -16.14 0.38 -1.00
CA GLY A 166 -17.31 1.01 -1.63
C GLY A 166 -18.47 1.31 -0.66
N ILE A 167 -18.17 1.53 0.62
CA ILE A 167 -19.16 1.84 1.68
C ILE A 167 -19.41 3.34 1.79
N GLU A 168 -20.49 3.72 2.50
CA GLU A 168 -20.83 5.13 2.75
C GLU A 168 -19.71 5.89 3.47
N ASN A 169 -19.45 7.11 3.03
CA ASN A 169 -18.51 8.02 3.67
C ASN A 169 -19.25 8.96 4.65
N GLY A 170 -18.48 9.63 5.51
CA GLY A 170 -19.01 10.64 6.44
C GLY A 170 -19.97 10.12 7.53
N GLN A 171 -20.01 8.81 7.75
CA GLN A 171 -20.86 8.20 8.78
C GLN A 171 -20.24 8.31 10.19
N PRO A 172 -21.05 8.18 11.26
CA PRO A 172 -20.52 8.07 12.63
C PRO A 172 -19.59 6.85 12.82
N ALA A 173 -18.72 6.91 13.83
CA ALA A 173 -17.76 5.85 14.10
C ALA A 173 -18.43 4.47 14.31
N GLU A 174 -19.62 4.45 14.92
CA GLU A 174 -20.39 3.24 15.22
C GLU A 174 -20.80 2.48 13.96
N TYR A 175 -21.10 3.19 12.87
CA TYR A 175 -21.41 2.58 11.56
C TYR A 175 -20.23 1.72 11.08
N TYR A 176 -19.03 2.31 11.10
CA TYR A 176 -17.81 1.63 10.67
C TYR A 176 -17.41 0.50 11.62
N GLN A 177 -17.55 0.69 12.93
CA GLN A 177 -17.28 -0.35 13.92
C GLN A 177 -18.21 -1.56 13.75
N LYS A 178 -19.50 -1.35 13.47
CA LYS A 178 -20.45 -2.43 13.20
C LYS A 178 -20.05 -3.22 11.96
N LEU A 179 -19.65 -2.53 10.89
CA LEU A 179 -19.17 -3.16 9.67
C LEU A 179 -17.86 -3.94 9.88
N ALA A 180 -16.91 -3.37 10.63
CA ALA A 180 -15.63 -4.00 10.98
C ALA A 180 -15.80 -5.26 11.83
N LYS A 181 -16.79 -5.29 12.72
CA LYS A 181 -17.09 -6.46 13.56
C LYS A 181 -17.94 -7.51 12.83
N GLY A 182 -18.67 -7.12 11.79
CA GLY A 182 -19.56 -7.97 11.00
C GLY A 182 -19.03 -8.24 9.59
N LYS A 183 -19.68 -7.67 8.56
CA LYS A 183 -19.47 -7.96 7.13
C LYS A 183 -18.00 -7.94 6.69
N TYR A 184 -17.21 -7.02 7.24
CA TYR A 184 -15.81 -6.81 6.85
C TYR A 184 -14.82 -7.22 7.94
N ARG A 185 -15.24 -8.08 8.89
CA ARG A 185 -14.32 -8.65 9.87
C ARG A 185 -13.21 -9.41 9.17
N ALA A 186 -11.96 -9.01 9.42
CA ALA A 186 -10.76 -9.60 8.82
C ALA A 186 -10.85 -9.73 7.28
N TYR A 187 -11.40 -8.71 6.60
CA TYR A 187 -11.52 -8.71 5.15
C TYR A 187 -10.15 -8.94 4.49
N GLY A 188 -10.12 -9.72 3.40
CA GLY A 188 -8.86 -10.07 2.73
C GLY A 188 -8.04 -11.18 3.39
N PHE A 189 -8.37 -11.61 4.61
CA PHE A 189 -7.66 -12.68 5.35
C PHE A 189 -8.40 -14.04 5.35
N SER A 190 -9.50 -14.17 4.61
CA SER A 190 -10.27 -15.43 4.58
C SER A 190 -9.61 -16.46 3.66
N ASP A 191 -9.11 -17.56 4.24
CA ASP A 191 -8.58 -18.72 3.50
C ASP A 191 -9.57 -19.23 2.45
N GLU A 192 -10.86 -19.36 2.82
CA GLU A 192 -11.91 -19.81 1.91
C GLU A 192 -12.07 -18.86 0.72
N LYS A 193 -12.20 -17.56 0.95
CA LYS A 193 -12.37 -16.58 -0.14
C LYS A 193 -11.11 -16.43 -0.99
N ASN A 194 -9.93 -16.63 -0.39
CA ASN A 194 -8.66 -16.61 -1.09
C ASN A 194 -8.29 -17.98 -1.68
N SER A 195 -9.12 -19.01 -1.57
CA SER A 195 -8.88 -20.29 -2.23
C SER A 195 -9.13 -20.25 -3.75
N LYS A 196 -9.91 -19.26 -4.22
CA LYS A 196 -10.25 -19.06 -5.64
C LYS A 196 -10.09 -17.60 -6.04
N ARG A 197 -9.55 -17.34 -7.23
CA ARG A 197 -9.33 -15.98 -7.73
C ARG A 197 -10.64 -15.19 -7.90
N GLN A 198 -11.75 -15.87 -8.18
CA GLN A 198 -13.06 -15.25 -8.39
C GLN A 198 -13.70 -14.72 -7.11
N THR A 199 -13.38 -15.30 -5.95
CA THR A 199 -14.02 -15.00 -4.66
C THR A 199 -13.18 -14.08 -3.78
N SER A 200 -11.92 -13.82 -4.13
CA SER A 200 -11.03 -12.98 -3.33
C SER A 200 -11.58 -11.55 -3.21
N PHE A 201 -11.41 -10.96 -2.02
CA PHE A 201 -11.75 -9.57 -1.77
C PHE A 201 -10.95 -8.61 -2.68
N PHE A 202 -9.67 -8.93 -2.91
CA PHE A 202 -8.75 -8.08 -3.65
C PHE A 202 -9.18 -7.86 -5.10
N ARG A 203 -9.81 -8.87 -5.74
CA ARG A 203 -10.40 -8.75 -7.07
C ARG A 203 -11.33 -7.54 -7.19
N TRP A 204 -12.30 -7.44 -6.28
CA TRP A 204 -13.30 -6.39 -6.33
C TRP A 204 -12.75 -5.03 -5.90
N MET A 205 -11.76 -5.03 -5.01
CA MET A 205 -11.04 -3.82 -4.62
C MET A 205 -10.30 -3.21 -5.81
N TYR A 206 -9.49 -4.01 -6.51
CA TYR A 206 -8.74 -3.56 -7.69
C TYR A 206 -9.62 -3.14 -8.87
N LEU A 207 -10.81 -3.73 -9.04
CA LEU A 207 -11.78 -3.25 -10.03
C LEU A 207 -12.32 -1.84 -9.68
N ARG A 208 -12.48 -1.52 -8.39
CA ARG A 208 -12.84 -0.16 -7.95
C ARG A 208 -11.70 0.83 -8.21
N GLU A 209 -10.45 0.41 -8.09
CA GLU A 209 -9.28 1.26 -8.39
C GLU A 209 -9.24 1.61 -9.88
N LEU A 210 -9.39 0.61 -10.75
CA LEU A 210 -9.51 0.81 -12.20
C LEU A 210 -10.65 1.77 -12.55
N ARG A 211 -11.82 1.61 -11.94
CA ARG A 211 -12.97 2.51 -12.15
C ARG A 211 -12.70 3.93 -11.65
N ALA A 212 -11.95 4.09 -10.57
CA ALA A 212 -11.58 5.41 -10.07
C ALA A 212 -10.61 6.12 -11.02
N LEU A 213 -9.61 5.40 -11.55
CA LEU A 213 -8.70 5.90 -12.57
C LEU A 213 -9.45 6.28 -13.86
N GLU A 214 -10.35 5.40 -14.32
CA GLU A 214 -11.23 5.66 -15.47
C GLU A 214 -12.05 6.94 -15.28
N TYR A 215 -12.61 7.15 -14.08
CA TYR A 215 -13.39 8.34 -13.76
C TYR A 215 -12.55 9.63 -13.79
N VAL A 216 -11.40 9.68 -13.10
CA VAL A 216 -10.60 10.91 -13.08
C VAL A 216 -10.07 11.27 -14.47
N LYS A 217 -9.78 10.27 -15.31
CA LYS A 217 -9.40 10.47 -16.72
C LYS A 217 -10.52 11.04 -17.59
N SER A 218 -11.78 10.85 -17.19
CA SER A 218 -12.94 11.39 -17.90
C SER A 218 -13.23 12.86 -17.57
N LEU A 219 -12.62 13.41 -16.52
CA LEU A 219 -12.88 14.78 -16.09
C LEU A 219 -12.24 15.78 -17.07
N PRO A 220 -12.99 16.78 -17.58
CA PRO A 220 -12.44 17.77 -18.52
C PRO A 220 -11.24 18.55 -17.99
N ALA A 221 -11.13 18.70 -16.66
CA ALA A 221 -10.02 19.39 -16.03
C ALA A 221 -8.70 18.61 -16.06
N TRP A 222 -8.73 17.28 -16.28
CA TRP A 222 -7.52 16.48 -16.36
C TRP A 222 -6.74 16.81 -17.64
N ASN A 223 -5.44 17.00 -17.49
CA ASN A 223 -4.54 17.41 -18.58
C ASN A 223 -4.28 16.34 -19.64
N GLY A 224 -4.86 15.14 -19.50
CA GLY A 224 -4.76 14.06 -20.47
C GLY A 224 -3.47 13.25 -20.40
N LYS A 225 -2.56 13.53 -19.46
CA LYS A 225 -1.25 12.86 -19.41
C LYS A 225 -0.75 12.52 -18.00
N ASP A 226 -0.90 13.39 -17.01
CA ASP A 226 -0.27 13.21 -15.70
C ASP A 226 -1.28 12.58 -14.74
N LEU A 227 -1.10 11.29 -14.49
CA LEU A 227 -1.92 10.50 -13.59
C LEU A 227 -1.05 9.82 -12.52
N GLY A 228 -1.42 10.03 -11.26
CA GLY A 228 -0.75 9.49 -10.08
C GLY A 228 -1.56 8.42 -9.35
N ALA A 229 -0.87 7.47 -8.73
CA ALA A 229 -1.42 6.50 -7.80
C ALA A 229 -0.65 6.56 -6.46
N THR A 230 -1.36 6.75 -5.34
CA THR A 230 -0.68 6.97 -4.04
C THR A 230 -1.35 6.30 -2.85
N GLY A 231 -0.56 5.83 -1.89
CA GLY A 231 -1.10 5.21 -0.69
C GLY A 231 -0.04 4.58 0.20
N GLY A 232 -0.46 4.18 1.41
CA GLY A 232 0.43 3.48 2.34
C GLY A 232 -0.20 2.24 2.99
N SER A 233 0.63 1.27 3.40
CA SER A 233 0.17 -0.04 3.89
C SER A 233 -0.67 -0.75 2.82
N GLN A 234 -1.91 -1.14 3.12
CA GLN A 234 -2.86 -1.60 2.10
C GLN A 234 -3.05 -0.55 0.97
N GLY A 235 -2.97 0.75 1.24
CA GLY A 235 -3.01 1.77 0.19
C GLY A 235 -1.81 1.69 -0.76
N GLY A 236 -0.64 1.28 -0.25
CA GLY A 236 0.55 1.05 -1.08
C GLY A 236 0.38 -0.19 -1.97
N MET A 237 -0.21 -1.26 -1.44
CA MET A 237 -0.64 -2.43 -2.22
C MET A 237 -1.51 -2.03 -3.42
N GLN A 238 -2.53 -1.20 -3.16
CA GLN A 238 -3.45 -0.67 -4.17
C GLN A 238 -2.72 0.23 -5.17
N SER A 239 -1.79 1.08 -4.73
CA SER A 239 -1.03 1.98 -5.61
C SER A 239 -0.18 1.21 -6.63
N LEU A 240 0.48 0.13 -6.18
CA LEU A 240 1.27 -0.75 -7.05
C LEU A 240 0.40 -1.54 -8.02
N ALA A 241 -0.76 -2.03 -7.55
CA ALA A 241 -1.73 -2.69 -8.41
C ALA A 241 -2.29 -1.73 -9.47
N ALA A 242 -2.74 -0.55 -9.07
CA ALA A 242 -3.20 0.53 -9.93
C ALA A 242 -2.18 0.89 -11.03
N ALA A 243 -0.90 1.07 -10.65
CA ALA A 243 0.16 1.36 -11.61
C ALA A 243 0.39 0.24 -12.64
N GLY A 244 0.27 -1.03 -12.22
CA GLY A 244 0.37 -2.18 -13.12
C GLY A 244 -0.90 -2.46 -13.93
N LEU A 245 -2.04 -2.00 -13.44
CA LEU A 245 -3.35 -2.16 -14.08
C LEU A 245 -3.73 -0.98 -14.98
N ASP A 246 -3.07 0.17 -14.92
CA ASP A 246 -3.37 1.26 -15.84
C ASP A 246 -2.08 1.91 -16.31
N THR A 247 -1.73 1.68 -17.57
CA THR A 247 -0.50 2.19 -18.17
C THR A 247 -0.52 3.71 -18.35
N ASP A 248 -1.67 4.37 -18.15
CA ASP A 248 -1.73 5.83 -18.11
C ASP A 248 -1.18 6.40 -16.78
N VAL A 249 -0.95 5.55 -15.76
CA VAL A 249 -0.29 5.99 -14.52
C VAL A 249 1.17 6.33 -14.79
N THR A 250 1.50 7.60 -14.58
CA THR A 250 2.82 8.21 -14.82
C THR A 250 3.66 8.39 -13.55
N TYR A 251 3.04 8.32 -12.37
CA TYR A 251 3.72 8.38 -11.09
C TYR A 251 3.04 7.46 -10.08
N CYS A 252 3.84 6.72 -9.30
CA CYS A 252 3.33 5.87 -8.23
C CYS A 252 4.13 6.10 -6.95
N TYR A 253 3.45 6.45 -5.87
CA TYR A 253 4.03 6.59 -4.54
C TYR A 253 3.43 5.57 -3.57
N ALA A 254 4.24 4.60 -3.15
CA ALA A 254 3.80 3.51 -2.26
C ALA A 254 4.63 3.49 -0.97
N ARG A 255 3.99 3.86 0.16
CA ARG A 255 4.64 3.87 1.48
C ARG A 255 4.38 2.58 2.25
N SER A 256 5.43 1.85 2.64
CA SER A 256 5.32 0.55 3.32
C SER A 256 4.23 -0.32 2.68
N PRO A 257 4.33 -0.65 1.37
CA PRO A 257 3.25 -1.33 0.68
C PRO A 257 3.05 -2.74 1.24
N TRP A 258 1.87 -2.97 1.81
CA TRP A 258 1.49 -4.28 2.34
C TRP A 258 1.27 -5.29 1.22
N GLY A 259 1.37 -6.58 1.53
CA GLY A 259 1.05 -7.67 0.61
C GLY A 259 2.05 -7.88 -0.52
N CYS A 260 3.18 -7.16 -0.54
CA CYS A 260 4.24 -7.43 -1.51
C CYS A 260 4.89 -8.77 -1.17
N ASN A 261 4.76 -9.76 -2.07
CA ASN A 261 5.25 -11.13 -1.89
C ASN A 261 4.47 -11.93 -0.83
N PHE A 262 3.19 -12.23 -1.09
CA PHE A 262 2.36 -13.11 -0.25
C PHE A 262 3.00 -14.48 -0.01
N GLY A 263 3.81 -14.96 -0.96
CA GLY A 263 4.60 -16.18 -0.84
C GLY A 263 5.85 -16.07 0.04
N GLY A 264 6.12 -14.91 0.65
CA GLY A 264 7.36 -14.65 1.39
C GLY A 264 7.63 -15.67 2.50
N ARG A 265 6.60 -16.06 3.26
CA ARG A 265 6.74 -17.08 4.31
C ARG A 265 7.18 -18.44 3.76
N GLU A 266 6.65 -18.87 2.63
CA GLU A 266 7.00 -20.14 1.97
C GLU A 266 8.44 -20.13 1.42
N GLN A 267 8.95 -18.94 1.07
CA GLN A 267 10.35 -18.74 0.70
C GLN A 267 11.29 -18.64 1.92
N GLY A 268 10.75 -18.80 3.13
CA GLY A 268 11.47 -18.65 4.39
C GLY A 268 11.86 -17.21 4.72
N ARG A 269 11.12 -16.20 4.22
CA ARG A 269 11.35 -14.79 4.60
C ARG A 269 10.80 -14.54 5.99
N ILE A 270 11.45 -13.64 6.74
CA ILE A 270 10.88 -13.12 7.98
C ILE A 270 9.63 -12.31 7.62
N VAL A 271 8.49 -12.74 8.13
CA VAL A 271 7.21 -12.05 8.01
C VAL A 271 6.58 -11.93 9.40
N GLY A 272 5.81 -10.87 9.65
CA GLY A 272 5.10 -10.70 10.92
C GLY A 272 3.79 -11.48 11.00
N ASN A 273 2.98 -11.13 11.99
CA ASN A 273 1.67 -11.77 12.23
C ASN A 273 0.54 -11.19 11.37
N TRP A 274 0.76 -10.04 10.73
CA TRP A 274 -0.20 -9.41 9.82
C TRP A 274 0.03 -9.89 8.38
N ASP A 275 -0.05 -11.21 8.22
CA ASP A 275 0.30 -11.96 7.01
C ASP A 275 -0.92 -12.76 6.53
N VAL A 276 -1.15 -12.80 5.22
CA VAL A 276 -2.22 -13.62 4.62
C VAL A 276 -1.61 -14.93 4.22
N LYS A 277 -2.24 -16.05 4.62
CA LYS A 277 -1.81 -17.37 4.16
C LYS A 277 -1.81 -17.43 2.65
N ASN A 278 -0.64 -17.71 2.06
CA ASN A 278 -0.50 -17.79 0.63
C ASN A 278 -1.38 -18.90 0.03
N THR A 279 -1.91 -18.63 -1.16
CA THR A 279 -2.62 -19.59 -2.01
C THR A 279 -2.24 -19.30 -3.47
N PRO A 280 -2.36 -20.27 -4.39
CA PRO A 280 -2.15 -19.99 -5.81
C PRO A 280 -3.01 -18.83 -6.35
N ALA A 281 -4.21 -18.64 -5.79
CA ALA A 281 -5.10 -17.54 -6.17
C ALA A 281 -4.60 -16.16 -5.72
N LEU A 282 -3.81 -16.06 -4.64
CA LEU A 282 -3.23 -14.78 -4.21
C LEU A 282 -2.14 -14.28 -5.16
N GLY A 283 -1.54 -15.15 -5.97
CA GLY A 283 -0.61 -14.74 -7.03
C GLY A 283 -1.22 -13.75 -8.04
N TYR A 284 -2.53 -13.79 -8.27
CA TYR A 284 -3.24 -12.82 -9.13
C TYR A 284 -3.44 -11.46 -8.48
N PHE A 285 -3.23 -11.36 -7.16
CA PHE A 285 -3.45 -10.15 -6.37
C PHE A 285 -2.19 -9.63 -5.68
N ASP A 286 -1.04 -10.25 -5.94
CA ASP A 286 0.24 -9.82 -5.37
C ASP A 286 0.77 -8.58 -6.12
N PRO A 287 1.00 -7.44 -5.44
CA PRO A 287 1.60 -6.23 -6.00
C PRO A 287 2.86 -6.49 -6.82
N ILE A 288 3.69 -7.46 -6.44
CA ILE A 288 4.96 -7.72 -7.13
C ILE A 288 4.76 -8.19 -8.58
N ASN A 289 3.58 -8.71 -8.91
CA ASN A 289 3.23 -9.17 -10.25
C ASN A 289 2.61 -8.04 -11.08
N PHE A 290 1.86 -7.13 -10.46
CA PHE A 290 1.35 -5.94 -11.13
C PHE A 290 2.45 -5.00 -11.59
N VAL A 291 3.43 -4.70 -10.72
CA VAL A 291 4.47 -3.71 -11.04
C VAL A 291 5.30 -4.05 -12.28
N LYS A 292 5.36 -5.33 -12.68
CA LYS A 292 6.02 -5.75 -13.93
C LYS A 292 5.36 -5.19 -15.19
N ARG A 293 4.08 -4.82 -15.10
CA ARG A 293 3.23 -4.32 -16.20
C ARG A 293 3.00 -2.82 -16.15
N ALA A 294 3.54 -2.15 -15.13
CA ALA A 294 3.44 -0.71 -15.03
C ALA A 294 4.15 -0.04 -16.20
N ASN A 295 3.67 1.15 -16.58
CA ASN A 295 4.26 1.93 -17.66
C ASN A 295 5.77 2.10 -17.44
N PRO A 296 6.63 1.74 -18.41
CA PRO A 296 8.09 1.86 -18.27
C PRO A 296 8.59 3.30 -18.01
N SER A 297 7.80 4.32 -18.35
CA SER A 297 8.09 5.73 -18.06
C SER A 297 7.50 6.21 -16.73
N CYS A 298 6.71 5.38 -16.04
CA CYS A 298 6.18 5.71 -14.71
C CYS A 298 7.35 5.92 -13.74
N LYS A 299 7.27 6.99 -12.94
CA LYS A 299 8.20 7.22 -11.84
C LYS A 299 7.68 6.54 -10.59
N LEU A 300 8.34 5.47 -10.15
CA LEU A 300 7.99 4.75 -8.93
C LEU A 300 8.81 5.25 -7.74
N HIS A 301 8.16 5.65 -6.66
CA HIS A 301 8.80 5.89 -5.37
C HIS A 301 8.21 4.97 -4.31
N LEU A 302 9.10 4.23 -3.64
CA LEU A 302 8.75 3.37 -2.51
C LEU A 302 9.28 3.94 -1.20
N VAL A 303 8.59 3.65 -0.09
CA VAL A 303 9.17 3.81 1.25
C VAL A 303 9.15 2.46 1.93
N THR A 304 10.26 2.11 2.56
CA THR A 304 10.41 0.88 3.34
C THR A 304 11.05 1.18 4.69
N ASN A 305 10.47 0.61 5.72
CA ASN A 305 10.90 0.76 7.10
C ASN A 305 11.53 -0.56 7.52
N LEU A 306 12.80 -0.55 7.92
CA LEU A 306 13.55 -1.78 8.15
C LEU A 306 13.09 -2.56 9.40
N GLY A 307 12.34 -1.92 10.31
CA GLY A 307 11.66 -2.57 11.44
C GLY A 307 10.19 -2.89 11.16
N ASP A 308 9.67 -2.68 9.95
CA ASP A 308 8.27 -2.91 9.61
C ASP A 308 8.04 -4.35 9.14
N TYR A 309 7.60 -5.21 10.05
CA TYR A 309 7.23 -6.59 9.74
C TYR A 309 5.72 -6.80 9.58
N VAL A 310 4.94 -5.72 9.57
CA VAL A 310 3.60 -5.72 8.94
C VAL A 310 3.77 -5.69 7.42
N CYS A 311 4.72 -4.89 6.92
CA CYS A 311 5.09 -4.80 5.51
C CYS A 311 6.59 -5.11 5.33
N PRO A 312 6.98 -6.40 5.42
CA PRO A 312 8.38 -6.81 5.50
C PRO A 312 9.26 -6.18 4.41
N PRO A 313 10.45 -5.65 4.73
CA PRO A 313 11.36 -5.06 3.75
C PRO A 313 11.67 -5.97 2.57
N SER A 314 11.82 -7.27 2.83
CA SER A 314 12.08 -8.28 1.79
C SER A 314 11.04 -8.24 0.67
N GLY A 315 9.74 -8.12 1.00
CA GLY A 315 8.65 -8.01 0.04
C GLY A 315 8.68 -6.69 -0.74
N VAL A 316 8.92 -5.57 -0.05
CA VAL A 316 9.03 -4.25 -0.70
C VAL A 316 10.18 -4.21 -1.70
N TRP A 317 11.31 -4.84 -1.38
CA TRP A 317 12.44 -4.96 -2.32
C TRP A 317 12.12 -5.86 -3.52
N VAL A 318 11.31 -6.90 -3.37
CA VAL A 318 10.86 -7.69 -4.52
C VAL A 318 10.02 -6.82 -5.47
N ALA A 319 9.10 -6.00 -4.95
CA ALA A 319 8.37 -5.03 -5.77
C ALA A 319 9.31 -4.03 -6.46
N PHE A 320 10.27 -3.48 -5.71
CA PHE A 320 11.29 -2.58 -6.27
C PHE A 320 12.11 -3.24 -7.39
N ASN A 321 12.53 -4.50 -7.22
CA ASN A 321 13.31 -5.24 -8.20
C ASN A 321 12.50 -5.57 -9.46
N ASN A 322 11.20 -5.85 -9.33
CA ASN A 322 10.34 -6.25 -10.44
C ASN A 322 9.89 -5.08 -11.34
N PHE A 323 9.93 -3.83 -10.86
CA PHE A 323 9.63 -2.67 -11.70
C PHE A 323 10.83 -2.30 -12.59
N ALA A 324 10.61 -2.12 -13.89
CA ALA A 324 11.69 -1.90 -14.87
C ALA A 324 11.99 -0.41 -15.16
N GLY A 325 11.08 0.50 -14.84
CA GLY A 325 11.21 1.93 -15.12
C GLY A 325 11.99 2.72 -14.05
N PRO A 326 12.02 4.07 -14.18
CA PRO A 326 12.69 4.97 -13.23
C PRO A 326 12.13 4.81 -11.82
N LYS A 327 13.01 4.47 -10.86
CA LYS A 327 12.55 4.15 -9.51
C LYS A 327 13.46 4.64 -8.41
N SER A 328 12.85 5.01 -7.30
CA SER A 328 13.55 5.30 -6.06
C SER A 328 12.89 4.66 -4.85
N MET A 329 13.66 4.48 -3.79
CA MET A 329 13.16 3.94 -2.53
C MET A 329 13.83 4.60 -1.33
N THR A 330 13.02 5.20 -0.47
CA THR A 330 13.46 5.69 0.84
C THR A 330 13.49 4.54 1.83
N VAL A 331 14.64 4.26 2.40
CA VAL A 331 14.88 3.21 3.40
C VAL A 331 15.10 3.86 4.76
N LYS A 332 14.33 3.47 5.78
CA LYS A 332 14.40 4.05 7.14
C LYS A 332 14.82 3.02 8.19
N GLN A 333 15.77 3.35 9.07
CA GLN A 333 16.15 2.55 10.25
C GLN A 333 15.36 2.96 11.50
N GLY A 334 15.12 2.03 12.43
CA GLY A 334 14.43 2.33 13.69
C GLY A 334 12.93 2.64 13.54
N CYS A 335 12.39 2.61 12.33
CA CYS A 335 10.96 2.81 12.05
C CYS A 335 10.26 1.47 11.86
N THR A 336 9.06 1.35 12.44
CA THR A 336 8.15 0.21 12.27
C THR A 336 6.96 0.61 11.39
N HIS A 337 5.86 -0.15 11.42
CA HIS A 337 4.64 0.21 10.69
C HIS A 337 3.93 1.44 11.27
N ASP A 338 3.97 1.60 12.59
CA ASP A 338 3.22 2.57 13.38
C ASP A 338 4.10 3.51 14.22
N TYR A 339 5.43 3.34 14.15
CA TYR A 339 6.40 4.14 14.86
C TYR A 339 7.48 4.69 13.90
N GLU A 340 7.80 5.97 14.07
CA GLU A 340 8.99 6.59 13.47
C GLU A 340 9.94 7.03 14.59
N MET A 341 11.15 6.49 14.58
CA MET A 341 12.18 6.85 15.55
C MET A 341 12.60 8.32 15.35
N PRO A 342 12.64 9.15 16.40
CA PRO A 342 13.17 10.50 16.28
C PRO A 342 14.58 10.50 15.67
N ASN A 343 14.82 11.37 14.68
CA ASN A 343 16.10 11.45 13.95
C ASN A 343 16.55 10.12 13.32
N PHE A 344 15.61 9.32 12.81
CA PHE A 344 15.93 8.05 12.17
C PHE A 344 16.97 8.20 11.04
N PRO A 345 18.00 7.34 10.98
CA PRO A 345 18.83 7.24 9.80
C PRO A 345 17.98 6.81 8.60
N SER A 346 18.20 7.45 7.47
CA SER A 346 17.56 7.06 6.21
C SER A 346 18.51 7.22 5.03
N MET A 347 18.24 6.47 3.97
CA MET A 347 18.93 6.58 2.69
C MET A 347 17.92 6.48 1.54
N VAL A 348 18.24 7.09 0.41
CA VAL A 348 17.48 6.95 -0.83
C VAL A 348 18.29 6.11 -1.80
N ILE A 349 17.65 5.08 -2.34
CA ILE A 349 18.19 4.26 -3.44
C ILE A 349 17.51 4.75 -4.71
N GLU A 350 18.26 5.00 -5.78
CA GLU A 350 17.74 5.38 -7.10
C GLU A 350 18.27 4.42 -8.17
N LYS A 351 17.43 4.06 -9.15
CA LYS A 351 17.77 3.17 -10.27
C LYS A 351 17.05 3.55 -11.56
#